data_AF-A0A523T4Y9-F1
#
_entry.id   AF-A0A523T4Y9-F1
#
_cell.length_a   1.000
_cell.length_b   1.000
_cell.length_c   1.000
_cell.angle_alpha   90.00
_cell.angle_beta   90.00
_cell.angle_gamma   90.00
#
_symmetry.space_group_name_H-M   'P 1'
#
loop_
_entity.id
_entity.type
_entity.pdbx_description
1 polymer ?
#
loop_
_entity_poly.entity_id
_entity_poly.type
_entity_poly.pdbx_seq_one_letter_code
_entity_poly.pdbx_strand_id
1 'polypeptide(L)' 'MLFECPDCKGKISRYYAELRVCQDCKKIVNIGDLLKLLKNLGVTEQNIRRIQDNLDYPRLFVA' A
#
# COMPACT_ATOMS: atom_id res chain seq x y z
N MET A 1 -17.49 9.70 2.18
CA MET A 1 -17.44 8.24 1.94
C MET A 1 -16.49 7.62 2.94
N LEU A 2 -16.99 6.73 3.81
CA LEU A 2 -16.15 5.78 4.54
C LEU A 2 -15.60 4.81 3.49
N PHE A 3 -14.28 4.78 3.34
CA PHE A 3 -13.63 3.81 2.45
C PHE A 3 -13.50 2.50 3.24
N GLU A 4 -14.12 1.44 2.73
CA GLU A 4 -14.00 0.09 3.27
C GLU A 4 -12.91 -0.68 2.50
N CYS A 5 -12.18 -1.54 3.19
CA CYS A 5 -11.20 -2.41 2.56
C CYS A 5 -11.88 -3.39 1.61
N PRO A 6 -11.49 -3.47 0.33
CA PRO A 6 -12.12 -4.37 -0.63
C PRO A 6 -11.94 -5.85 -0.26
N ASP A 7 -10.88 -6.18 0.49
CA ASP A 7 -10.55 -7.57 0.84
C ASP A 7 -11.21 -8.06 2.13
N CYS A 8 -11.36 -7.18 3.14
CA CYS A 8 -11.85 -7.60 4.48
C CYS A 8 -13.00 -6.76 5.02
N LYS A 9 -13.50 -5.77 4.25
CA LYS A 9 -14.50 -4.78 4.68
C LYS A 9 -14.09 -3.97 5.91
N GLY A 10 -12.83 -4.05 6.31
CA GLY A 10 -12.27 -3.32 7.44
C GLY A 10 -12.13 -1.83 7.21
N LYS A 11 -11.94 -1.07 8.29
CA LYS A 11 -11.80 0.39 8.22
C LYS A 11 -10.50 0.79 7.53
N ILE A 12 -10.53 1.83 6.71
CA ILE A 12 -9.33 2.38 6.06
C ILE A 12 -8.91 3.69 6.73
N SER A 13 -7.64 3.78 7.11
CA SER A 13 -6.98 5.02 7.50
C SER A 13 -6.24 5.65 6.33
N ARG A 14 -6.26 6.98 6.27
CA ARG A 14 -5.44 7.78 5.36
C ARG A 14 -4.25 8.31 6.14
N TYR A 15 -3.03 7.92 5.76
CA TYR A 15 -1.80 8.36 6.43
C TYR A 15 -1.13 9.54 5.73
N TYR A 16 -1.15 9.53 4.40
CA TYR A 16 -0.79 10.67 3.53
C TYR A 16 -1.93 10.88 2.53
N ALA A 17 -1.99 12.04 1.85
CA ALA A 17 -3.10 12.43 0.98
C ALA A 17 -3.56 11.32 0.00
N GLU A 18 -2.64 10.41 -0.37
CA GLU A 18 -2.90 9.33 -1.31
C GLU A 18 -2.85 7.92 -0.69
N LEU A 19 -2.19 7.71 0.46
CA LEU A 19 -1.90 6.37 0.97
C LEU A 19 -3.03 5.84 1.86
N ARG A 20 -3.70 4.78 1.39
CA ARG A 20 -4.86 4.14 2.03
C ARG A 20 -4.46 2.80 2.62
N VAL A 21 -4.54 2.68 3.94
CA VAL A 21 -4.16 1.46 4.66
C VAL A 21 -5.38 0.92 5.40
N CYS A 22 -5.71 -0.36 5.21
CA CYS A 22 -6.73 -1.01 6.03
C CYS A 22 -6.20 -1.23 7.45
N GLN A 23 -6.96 -0.85 8.46
CA GLN A 23 -6.57 -1.05 9.86
C GLN A 23 -6.66 -2.51 10.32
N ASP A 24 -7.51 -3.30 9.68
CA ASP A 24 -7.81 -4.66 10.14
C ASP A 24 -6.84 -5.65 9.49
N CYS A 25 -6.75 -5.65 8.15
CA CYS A 25 -5.80 -6.52 7.43
C CYS A 25 -4.43 -5.88 7.18
N LYS A 26 -4.19 -4.63 7.64
CA LYS A 26 -2.94 -3.87 7.47
C LYS A 26 -2.47 -3.65 6.03
N LYS A 27 -3.30 -3.98 5.03
CA LYS A 27 -2.96 -3.88 3.61
C LYS A 27 -3.03 -2.43 3.10
N ILE A 28 -2.07 -2.06 2.26
CA ILE A 28 -2.11 -0.80 1.50
C ILE A 28 -3.00 -1.01 0.27
N VAL A 29 -4.19 -0.40 0.27
CA VAL A 29 -5.26 -0.67 -0.72
C VAL A 29 -4.89 -0.13 -2.11
N ASN A 30 -4.17 0.98 -2.17
CA ASN A 30 -3.76 1.62 -3.42
C ASN A 30 -2.27 1.42 -3.74
N ILE A 31 -1.65 0.35 -3.24
CA ILE A 31 -0.23 0.07 -3.49
C ILE A 31 0.06 -0.04 -4.99
N GLY A 32 -0.85 -0.61 -5.78
CA GLY A 32 -0.71 -0.70 -7.24
C GLY A 32 -0.62 0.67 -7.92
N ASP A 33 -1.33 1.68 -7.41
CA ASP A 33 -1.27 3.05 -7.94
C ASP A 33 0.08 3.71 -7.61
N LEU A 34 0.58 3.46 -6.39
CA LEU A 34 1.91 3.91 -5.97
C LEU A 34 3.02 3.28 -6.84
N LEU A 35 2.97 1.96 -7.08
CA LEU A 35 3.95 1.28 -7.93
C LEU A 35 3.91 1.77 -9.38
N LYS A 36 2.72 2.04 -9.93
CA LYS A 36 2.56 2.66 -11.26
C LYS A 36 3.16 4.06 -11.32
N LEU A 37 2.94 4.88 -10.29
CA LEU A 37 3.51 6.23 -10.22
C LEU A 37 5.04 6.18 -10.17
N LEU A 38 5.62 5.29 -9.36
CA LEU A 38 7.08 5.07 -9.32
C LEU A 38 7.65 4.66 -10.68
N LYS A 39 6.94 3.79 -11.41
CA LYS A 39 7.31 3.39 -12.77
C LYS A 39 7.30 4.57 -13.73
N ASN A 40 6.28 5.43 -13.66
CA ASN A 40 6.17 6.65 -14.49
C ASN A 40 7.27 7.67 -14.17
N LEU A 41 7.76 7.70 -12.93
CA LEU A 41 8.90 8.54 -12.49
C LEU A 41 10.27 7.96 -12.91
N GLY A 42 10.30 6.84 -13.63
CA GLY A 42 11.54 6.23 -14.11
C GLY A 42 12.24 5.34 -13.10
N VAL A 43 11.59 4.96 -11.99
CA VAL A 43 12.14 3.97 -11.06
C VAL A 43 12.24 2.62 -11.76
N THR A 44 13.38 1.96 -11.61
CA THR A 44 13.62 0.67 -12.25
C THR A 44 12.71 -0.43 -11.69
N GLU A 45 12.33 -1.38 -12.53
CA GLU A 45 11.54 -2.56 -12.13
C GLU A 45 12.18 -3.33 -10.95
N GLN A 46 13.52 -3.38 -10.90
CA GLN A 46 14.23 -4.01 -9.79
C GLN A 46 14.00 -3.29 -8.45
N ASN A 47 14.00 -1.95 -8.46
CA ASN A 47 13.75 -1.15 -7.25
C ASN A 47 12.26 -1.19 -6.87
N ILE A 48 11.36 -1.21 -7.85
CA ILE A 48 9.92 -1.42 -7.62
C ILE A 48 9.66 -2.78 -6.94
N ARG A 49 10.28 -3.86 -7.44
CA ARG A 49 10.18 -5.19 -6.80
C ARG A 49 10.71 -5.18 -5.37
N ARG A 50 11.87 -4.55 -5.12
CA ARG A 50 12.40 -4.40 -3.76
C ARG A 50 11.45 -3.64 -2.84
N ILE A 51 10.81 -2.59 -3.32
CA ILE A 51 9.80 -1.84 -2.54
C ILE A 51 8.61 -2.74 -2.26
N GLN A 52 8.11 -3.45 -3.27
CA GLN A 52 6.99 -4.38 -3.13
C GLN A 52 7.30 -5.48 -2.10
N ASP A 53 8.48 -6.11 -2.18
CA ASP A 53 8.90 -7.16 -1.23
C ASP A 53 9.02 -6.64 0.21
N ASN A 54 9.49 -5.38 0.39
CA ASN A 54 9.54 -4.75 1.71
C ASN A 54 8.14 -4.38 2.25
N LEU A 55 7.19 -4.06 1.36
CA LEU A 55 5.81 -3.74 1.71
C LEU A 55 4.96 -5.00 1.99
N ASP A 56 5.22 -6.10 1.28
CA ASP A 56 4.58 -7.40 1.48
C ASP A 56 5.11 -8.13 2.74
N TYR A 57 6.24 -7.70 3.29
CA TYR A 57 6.75 -8.26 4.55
C TYR A 57 5.92 -7.76 5.74
N PRO A 58 5.39 -8.67 6.60
CA PRO A 58 4.59 -8.32 7.79
C PRO A 58 5.27 -7.35 8.76
N ARG A 59 6.59 -7.15 8.64
CA ARG A 59 7.44 -6.36 9.53
C ARG A 59 7.16 -4.86 9.53
N LEU A 60 6.48 -4.31 8.52
CA LEU A 60 6.07 -2.89 8.57
C LEU A 60 4.92 -2.62 9.56
N PHE A 61 4.25 -3.68 10.03
CA PHE A 61 3.11 -3.58 10.94
C PHE A 61 3.29 -4.43 12.21
N VAL A 62 4.51 -4.92 12.48
CA VAL A 62 4.82 -5.51 13.79
C VAL A 62 4.92 -4.36 14.78
N ALA A 63 4.05 -4.43 15.80
CA ALA A 63 3.78 -3.41 16.82
C ALA A 63 5.01 -3.04 17.68
#